data_AF-A0A527Y3R5-F1
#
_entry.id   AF-A0A527Y3R5-F1
#
_cell.length_a   1.000
_cell.length_b   1.000
_cell.length_c   1.000
_cell.angle_alpha   90.00
_cell.angle_beta   90.00
_cell.angle_gamma   90.00
#
_symmetry.space_group_name_H-M   'P 1'
#
loop_
_entity.id
_entity.type
_entity.pdbx_description
1 polymer ?
#
loop_
_entity_poly.entity_id
_entity_poly.type
_entity_poly.pdbx_seq_one_letter_code
_entity_poly.pdbx_strand_id
1 'polypeptide(L)'
;MKIKCVALAMAVMAGYAVPAMADQVKPAWSGATEELFQTFVVDEGLKELGYDVADLTQVQVQLAHTAVANGDLTFYPVHWV
;
A
#
# COMPACT_ATOMS: atom_id res chain seq x y z
N MET A 1 -6.01 -2.46 40.32
CA MET A 1 -4.90 -1.95 39.48
C MET A 1 -4.50 -2.89 38.34
N LYS A 2 -4.38 -4.22 38.54
CA LYS A 2 -3.92 -5.15 37.49
C LYS A 2 -4.80 -5.20 36.23
N ILE A 3 -6.12 -5.02 36.37
CA ILE A 3 -7.09 -5.04 35.24
C ILE A 3 -6.93 -3.82 34.31
N LYS A 4 -6.57 -2.64 34.84
CA LYS A 4 -6.32 -1.43 34.02
C LYS A 4 -5.06 -1.55 33.15
N CYS A 5 -4.02 -2.23 33.65
CA CYS A 5 -2.80 -2.49 32.88
C CYS A 5 -3.04 -3.46 31.71
N VAL A 6 -3.91 -4.47 31.88
CA VAL A 6 -4.26 -5.41 30.80
C VAL A 6 -5.08 -4.73 29.70
N ALA A 7 -6.02 -3.86 30.06
CA ALA A 7 -6.81 -3.08 29.08
C ALA A 7 -5.94 -2.09 28.29
N LEU A 8 -4.97 -1.44 28.95
CA LEU A 8 -4.00 -0.56 28.27
C LEU A 8 -3.08 -1.37 27.34
N ALA A 9 -2.62 -2.54 27.76
CA ALA A 9 -1.82 -3.42 26.91
C ALA A 9 -2.61 -3.83 25.65
N MET A 10 -3.88 -4.25 25.76
CA MET A 10 -4.71 -4.59 24.59
C MET A 10 -4.98 -3.40 23.65
N ALA A 11 -5.16 -2.18 24.18
CA ALA A 11 -5.35 -0.99 23.36
C ALA A 11 -4.06 -0.61 22.60
N VAL A 12 -2.90 -0.81 23.24
CA VAL A 12 -1.59 -0.62 22.59
C VAL A 12 -1.45 -1.73 21.52
N MET A 13 -1.82 -2.99 21.81
CA MET A 13 -1.91 -4.10 20.83
C MET A 13 -2.81 -3.83 19.62
N ALA A 14 -3.93 -3.13 19.83
CA ALA A 14 -4.82 -2.71 18.75
C ALA A 14 -4.25 -1.56 17.90
N GLY A 15 -3.36 -0.73 18.46
CA GLY A 15 -2.67 0.34 17.72
C GLY A 15 -1.58 -0.16 16.76
N TYR A 16 -1.16 -1.41 16.90
CA TYR A 16 -0.32 -2.13 15.94
C TYR A 16 -1.01 -3.35 15.34
N ALA A 17 -2.34 -3.40 15.41
CA ALA A 17 -3.08 -4.03 14.34
C ALA A 17 -2.78 -3.20 13.10
N VAL A 18 -1.81 -3.66 12.31
CA VAL A 18 -1.68 -3.38 10.88
C VAL A 18 -3.10 -3.15 10.36
N PRO A 19 -3.41 -2.01 9.70
CA PRO A 19 -4.77 -1.65 9.35
C PRO A 19 -5.46 -2.84 8.66
N ALA A 20 -6.20 -3.62 9.45
CA ALA A 20 -6.60 -4.97 9.07
C ALA A 20 -7.82 -4.94 8.14
N MET A 21 -8.06 -3.83 7.45
CA MET A 21 -9.31 -3.54 6.73
C MET A 21 -9.15 -2.47 5.64
N ALA A 22 -8.00 -2.37 4.97
CA ALA A 22 -7.93 -1.62 3.72
C ALA A 22 -8.31 -2.54 2.54
N ASP A 23 -9.00 -1.98 1.53
CA ASP A 23 -9.08 -2.62 0.22
C ASP A 23 -7.67 -3.03 -0.24
N GLN A 24 -7.56 -4.16 -0.94
CA GLN A 24 -6.29 -4.64 -1.49
C GLN A 24 -5.56 -3.49 -2.21
N VAL A 25 -4.27 -3.31 -1.89
CA VAL A 25 -3.41 -2.29 -2.51
C VAL A 25 -3.17 -2.70 -3.97
N LYS A 26 -3.44 -1.80 -4.91
CA LYS A 26 -3.33 -2.04 -6.35
C LYS A 26 -2.23 -1.16 -6.96
N PRO A 27 -1.00 -1.67 -7.13
CA PRO A 27 0.11 -0.91 -7.69
C PRO A 27 0.05 -0.78 -9.22
N ALA A 28 0.57 0.33 -9.74
CA ALA A 28 0.66 0.62 -11.16
C ALA A 28 2.11 0.86 -11.62
N TRP A 29 2.45 0.52 -12.87
CA TRP A 29 3.73 0.88 -13.50
C TRP A 29 3.55 1.17 -15.01
N SER A 30 4.49 1.90 -15.61
CA SER A 30 4.35 2.43 -16.98
C SER A 30 4.79 1.49 -18.11
N GLY A 31 5.54 0.44 -17.78
CA GLY A 31 6.26 -0.38 -18.77
C GLY A 31 7.77 -0.11 -18.84
N ALA A 32 8.28 0.98 -18.24
CA ALA A 32 9.72 1.22 -18.14
C ALA A 32 10.35 0.36 -17.03
N THR A 33 11.41 -0.37 -17.37
CA THR A 33 12.05 -1.34 -16.46
C THR A 33 12.67 -0.67 -15.24
N GLU A 34 13.21 0.53 -15.41
CA GLU A 34 13.78 1.36 -14.35
C GLU A 34 12.71 1.73 -13.31
N GLU A 35 11.48 1.99 -13.76
CA GLU A 35 10.33 2.29 -12.91
C GLU A 35 9.75 1.04 -12.24
N LEU A 36 9.92 -0.13 -12.85
CA LEU A 36 9.46 -1.39 -12.28
C LEU A 36 10.21 -1.73 -10.98
N PHE A 37 11.54 -1.55 -10.96
CA PHE A 37 12.34 -1.83 -9.77
C PHE A 37 11.89 -1.02 -8.55
N GLN A 38 11.70 0.28 -8.69
CA GLN A 38 11.21 1.13 -7.60
C GLN A 38 9.80 0.75 -7.15
N THR A 39 8.95 0.24 -8.06
CA THR A 39 7.61 -0.22 -7.69
C THR A 39 7.68 -1.47 -6.84
N PHE A 40 8.56 -2.43 -7.17
CA PHE A 40 8.82 -3.59 -6.30
C PHE A 40 9.32 -3.19 -4.91
N VAL A 41 10.18 -2.17 -4.79
CA VAL A 41 10.65 -1.71 -3.47
C VAL A 41 9.49 -1.21 -2.60
N VAL A 42 8.54 -0.48 -3.18
CA VAL A 42 7.34 -0.02 -2.46
C VAL A 42 6.42 -1.20 -2.12
N ASP A 43 6.19 -2.12 -3.06
CA ASP A 43 5.35 -3.30 -2.85
C ASP A 43 5.86 -4.15 -1.69
N GLU A 44 7.17 -4.46 -1.65
CA GLU A 44 7.77 -5.25 -0.57
C GLU A 44 7.68 -4.54 0.77
N GLY A 45 7.91 -3.22 0.82
CA GLY A 45 7.72 -2.45 2.04
C GLY A 45 6.28 -2.48 2.56
N LEU A 46 5.29 -2.40 1.67
CA LEU A 46 3.88 -2.49 2.03
C LEU A 46 3.51 -3.91 2.51
N LYS A 47 4.04 -4.96 1.89
CA LYS A 47 3.87 -6.35 2.36
C LYS A 47 4.47 -6.55 3.75
N GLU A 48 5.66 -6.02 4.02
CA GLU A 48 6.30 -6.10 5.35
C GLU A 48 5.50 -5.36 6.43
N LEU A 49 4.84 -4.25 6.06
CA LEU A 49 3.90 -3.54 6.93
C LEU A 49 2.56 -4.29 7.10
N GLY A 50 2.34 -5.39 6.38
CA GLY A 50 1.21 -6.29 6.48
C GLY A 50 0.00 -5.93 5.61
N TYR A 51 0.19 -5.12 4.56
CA TYR A 51 -0.85 -4.87 3.55
C TYR A 51 -0.98 -6.07 2.59
N ASP A 52 -2.21 -6.32 2.11
CA ASP A 52 -2.45 -7.18 0.95
C ASP A 52 -2.20 -6.37 -0.33
N VAL A 53 -1.17 -6.72 -1.09
CA VAL A 53 -0.74 -6.03 -2.31
C VAL A 53 -1.02 -6.93 -3.51
N ALA A 54 -1.82 -6.43 -4.45
CA ALA A 54 -2.17 -7.09 -5.70
C ALA A 54 -0.98 -7.16 -6.67
N ASP A 55 -1.15 -7.94 -7.74
CA ASP A 55 -0.21 -7.94 -8.85
C ASP A 55 -0.12 -6.56 -9.53
N LEU A 56 1.08 -6.23 -10.01
CA LEU A 56 1.39 -4.99 -10.71
C LEU A 56 0.55 -4.84 -11.98
N THR A 57 -0.17 -3.71 -12.06
CA THR A 57 -0.94 -3.38 -13.27
C THR A 57 -0.11 -2.48 -14.17
N GLN A 58 0.22 -2.96 -15.37
CA GLN A 58 0.86 -2.12 -16.39
C GLN A 58 -0.16 -1.21 -17.07
N VAL A 59 0.06 0.09 -17.03
CA VAL A 59 -0.81 1.09 -17.67
C VAL A 59 0.02 2.22 -18.27
N GLN A 60 -0.52 2.93 -19.26
CA GLN A 60 0.12 4.17 -19.72
C GLN A 60 0.09 5.23 -18.63
N VAL A 61 1.09 6.12 -18.62
CA VAL A 61 1.29 7.14 -17.56
C VAL A 61 0.02 7.95 -17.30
N GLN A 62 -0.64 8.46 -18.33
CA GLN A 62 -1.86 9.27 -18.20
C GLN A 62 -3.00 8.50 -17.53
N LEU A 63 -3.13 7.21 -17.87
CA LEU A 63 -4.14 6.34 -17.28
C LEU A 63 -3.79 5.98 -15.82
N ALA A 64 -2.51 5.83 -15.48
CA ALA A 64 -2.10 5.63 -14.09
C ALA A 64 -2.59 6.78 -13.19
N HIS A 65 -2.45 8.02 -13.66
CA HIS A 65 -2.89 9.20 -12.91
C HIS A 65 -4.41 9.25 -12.73
N THR A 66 -5.18 9.02 -13.79
CA THR A 66 -6.65 9.04 -13.69
C THR A 66 -7.18 7.86 -12.88
N ALA A 67 -6.59 6.67 -13.02
CA ALA A 67 -6.95 5.49 -12.25
C ALA A 67 -6.66 5.66 -10.75
N VAL A 68 -5.52 6.27 -10.39
CA VAL A 68 -5.24 6.63 -8.99
C VAL A 68 -6.22 7.70 -8.49
N ALA A 69 -6.51 8.73 -9.28
CA ALA A 69 -7.47 9.77 -8.90
C ALA A 69 -8.89 9.24 -8.70
N ASN A 70 -9.30 8.22 -9.47
CA ASN A 70 -10.61 7.57 -9.38
C ASN A 70 -10.68 6.48 -8.29
N GLY A 71 -9.54 6.06 -7.73
CA GLY A 71 -9.45 4.96 -6.76
C GLY A 71 -9.45 3.55 -7.39
N ASP A 72 -9.30 3.44 -8.71
CA ASP A 72 -9.18 2.15 -9.42
C ASP A 72 -7.84 1.47 -9.10
N LEU A 73 -6.78 2.28 -8.95
CA LEU A 73 -5.44 1.88 -8.53
C LEU A 73 -5.05 2.66 -7.27
N THR A 74 -4.21 2.09 -6.41
CA THR A 74 -3.84 2.69 -5.13
C THR A 74 -2.68 3.67 -5.26
N PHE A 75 -1.65 3.33 -6.04
CA PHE A 75 -0.51 4.22 -6.26
C PHE A 75 0.22 3.96 -7.59
N TYR A 76 0.93 4.99 -8.04
CA TYR A 76 1.90 4.96 -9.13
C TYR A 76 3.15 5.71 -8.63
N PRO A 77 4.26 5.04 -8.31
CA PRO A 77 5.37 5.63 -7.55
C PRO A 77 6.30 6.53 -8.39
N VAL A 78 6.00 6.67 -9.68
CA VAL A 78 6.81 7.32 -10.72
C VAL A 78 6.11 8.57 -11.25
N HIS A 79 5.53 9.34 -10.33
CA HIS A 79 4.88 10.60 -10.66
C HIS A 79 5.91 11.67 -11.05
N TRP A 80 6.15 11.81 -12.36
CA TRP A 80 6.92 12.88 -12.98
C TRP A 80 5.97 13.92 -13.60
N VAL A 81 6.09 15.17 -13.13
CA VAL A 81 5.31 16.33 -13.60
C VAL A 81 6.19 17.53 -13.88
#